data_AF-A0A7C5DV20-F1
#
_entry.id   AF-A0A7C5DV20-F1
#
_cell.length_a   1.000
_cell.length_b   1.000
_cell.length_c   1.000
_cell.angle_alpha   90.00
_cell.angle_beta   90.00
_cell.angle_gamma   90.00
#
_symmetry.space_group_name_H-M   'P 1'
#
loop_
_entity.id
_entity.type
_entity.pdbx_description
1 polymer ?
#
loop_
_entity_poly.entity_id
_entity_poly.type
_entity_poly.pdbx_seq_one_letter_code
_entity_poly.pdbx_strand_id
1 'polypeptide(L)'
;MCEVQGISGEEGNFTIEVLQHPRYVDMDKCIACGLCAEKCPKKVNDKYNEGLIKRKAIFVPYSQAVPLKYSIDAENCIYFKNGKCKACEKFCPSGAINFKDTRETITLNVGSVILAPGFKSFDPGQFDNYSYARLPDVVTSLEFERILSATGPYGGHLVRPSSKLRKKQIEKHPEKVAWLQCVGSRDINRCDNSYCSSVCCMYAVKQALLAKDHSKTPLE
;
A
#
# COMPACT_ATOMS: atom_id res chain seq x y z
N MET A 1 1.83 -11.87 8.65
CA MET A 1 3.07 -11.08 8.39
C MET A 1 4.08 -11.54 9.41
N CYS A 2 5.37 -11.52 9.11
CA CYS A 2 6.40 -11.93 10.07
C CYS A 2 7.39 -10.79 10.29
N GLU A 3 7.88 -10.64 11.51
CA GLU A 3 8.89 -9.64 11.89
C GLU A 3 9.96 -10.28 12.77
N VAL A 4 11.21 -9.80 12.66
CA VAL A 4 12.30 -10.26 13.52
C VAL A 4 12.18 -9.54 14.87
N GLN A 5 12.12 -10.28 15.97
CA GLN A 5 12.09 -9.73 17.32
C GLN A 5 13.48 -9.70 17.96
N GLY A 6 14.31 -10.70 17.68
CA GLY A 6 15.61 -10.87 18.31
C GLY A 6 16.61 -11.58 17.41
N ILE A 7 17.87 -11.18 17.52
CA ILE A 7 19.01 -11.83 16.89
C ILE A 7 20.06 -12.03 17.98
N SER A 8 20.52 -13.27 18.14
CA SER A 8 21.57 -13.64 19.09
C SER A 8 22.54 -14.63 18.44
N GLY A 9 23.70 -14.87 19.06
CA GLY A 9 24.75 -15.73 18.53
C GLY A 9 25.90 -14.96 17.88
N GLU A 10 26.66 -15.64 17.03
CA GLU A 10 27.89 -15.15 16.41
C GLU A 10 27.96 -15.48 14.92
N GLU A 11 28.98 -14.98 14.23
CA GLU A 11 29.17 -15.22 12.80
C GLU A 11 29.18 -16.72 12.49
N GLY A 12 28.34 -17.14 11.54
CA GLY A 12 28.18 -18.55 11.17
C GLY A 12 27.18 -19.32 12.04
N ASN A 13 26.69 -18.76 13.15
CA ASN A 13 25.74 -19.40 14.05
C ASN A 13 24.83 -18.37 14.77
N PHE A 14 23.85 -17.86 14.04
CA PHE A 14 22.82 -16.97 14.59
C PHE A 14 21.55 -17.74 14.94
N THR A 15 20.95 -17.38 16.08
CA THR A 15 19.60 -17.75 16.45
C THR A 15 18.70 -16.53 16.31
N ILE A 16 17.69 -16.65 15.43
CA ILE A 16 16.74 -15.59 15.10
C ILE A 16 15.37 -15.93 15.67
N GLU A 17 14.80 -14.99 16.42
CA GLU A 17 13.41 -15.06 16.87
C GLU A 17 12.53 -14.27 15.90
N VAL A 18 11.60 -14.96 15.24
CA VAL A 18 10.67 -14.39 14.28
C VAL A 18 9.26 -14.47 14.86
N LEU A 19 8.60 -13.32 14.99
CA LEU A 19 7.19 -13.25 15.33
C LEU A 19 6.34 -13.35 14.06
N GLN A 20 5.53 -14.39 13.97
CA GLN A 20 4.49 -14.53 12.98
C GLN A 20 3.17 -13.95 13.52
N HIS A 21 2.71 -12.86 12.91
CA HIS A 21 1.40 -12.28 13.20
C HIS A 21 0.27 -13.10 12.58
N PRO A 22 -0.86 -13.23 13.30
CA PRO A 22 -2.04 -13.92 12.80
C PRO A 22 -2.58 -13.26 11.53
N ARG A 23 -3.01 -14.08 10.59
CA ARG A 23 -3.73 -13.63 9.39
C ARG A 23 -5.24 -13.65 9.60
N TYR A 24 -5.69 -14.42 10.59
CA TYR A 24 -7.08 -14.75 10.85
C TYR A 24 -7.77 -15.46 9.68
N VAL A 25 -6.95 -16.06 8.82
CA VAL A 25 -7.35 -16.80 7.62
C VAL A 25 -6.39 -17.98 7.50
N ASP A 26 -6.94 -19.18 7.47
CA ASP A 26 -6.25 -20.44 7.24
C ASP A 26 -5.67 -20.45 5.81
N MET A 27 -4.35 -20.59 5.73
CA MET A 27 -3.60 -20.49 4.48
C MET A 27 -3.86 -21.67 3.55
N ASP A 28 -4.13 -22.86 4.09
CA ASP A 28 -4.35 -24.07 3.31
C ASP A 28 -5.77 -24.11 2.75
N LYS A 29 -6.75 -23.62 3.52
CA LYS A 29 -8.16 -23.56 3.09
C LYS A 29 -8.49 -22.37 2.20
N CYS A 30 -7.74 -21.26 2.27
CA CYS A 30 -8.10 -20.06 1.52
C CYS A 30 -7.85 -20.23 0.02
N ILE A 31 -8.91 -20.17 -0.80
CA ILE A 31 -8.83 -20.26 -2.27
C ILE A 31 -8.76 -18.89 -2.97
N ALA A 32 -8.59 -17.80 -2.21
CA ALA A 32 -8.47 -16.43 -2.72
C ALA A 32 -9.60 -15.95 -3.66
N CYS A 33 -10.84 -16.41 -3.47
CA CYS A 33 -11.96 -16.03 -4.33
C CYS A 33 -12.50 -14.60 -4.13
N GLY A 34 -12.16 -13.93 -3.03
CA GLY A 34 -12.52 -12.53 -2.75
C GLY A 34 -13.94 -12.25 -2.22
N LEU A 35 -14.82 -13.23 -2.15
CA LEU A 35 -16.19 -13.07 -1.61
C LEU A 35 -16.21 -12.46 -0.20
N CYS A 36 -15.26 -12.85 0.65
CA CYS A 36 -15.15 -12.34 2.01
C CYS A 36 -14.87 -10.82 2.06
N ALA A 37 -14.08 -10.29 1.12
CA ALA A 37 -13.80 -8.87 1.01
C ALA A 37 -14.99 -8.11 0.43
N GLU A 38 -15.65 -8.65 -0.59
CA GLU A 38 -16.85 -8.05 -1.18
C GLU A 38 -17.93 -7.80 -0.12
N LYS A 39 -18.19 -8.81 0.73
CA LYS A 39 -19.21 -8.76 1.78
C LYS A 39 -18.77 -8.05 3.06
N CYS A 40 -17.50 -7.64 3.17
CA CYS A 40 -17.02 -6.91 4.34
C CYS A 40 -17.60 -5.48 4.36
N PRO A 41 -18.30 -5.04 5.42
CA PRO A 41 -18.89 -3.70 5.47
C PRO A 41 -17.85 -2.61 5.80
N LYS A 42 -16.74 -2.96 6.46
CA LYS A 42 -15.73 -2.00 6.89
C LYS A 42 -14.84 -1.55 5.73
N LYS A 43 -14.78 -0.24 5.51
CA LYS A 43 -13.83 0.43 4.62
C LYS A 43 -12.62 0.95 5.41
N VAL A 44 -11.42 0.77 4.86
CA VAL A 44 -10.13 1.15 5.44
C VAL A 44 -9.28 1.82 4.36
N ASN A 45 -8.41 2.77 4.72
CA ASN A 45 -7.48 3.36 3.76
C ASN A 45 -6.59 2.25 3.15
N ASP A 46 -6.49 2.25 1.83
CA ASP A 46 -5.61 1.31 1.13
C ASP A 46 -4.18 1.85 1.09
N LYS A 47 -3.31 1.30 1.93
CA LYS A 47 -1.90 1.71 2.01
C LYS A 47 -1.14 1.41 0.70
N TYR A 48 -1.46 0.32 0.00
CA TYR A 48 -0.77 -0.04 -1.25
C TYR A 48 -1.10 0.93 -2.39
N ASN A 49 -2.31 1.50 -2.36
CA ASN A 49 -2.77 2.50 -3.31
C ASN A 49 -2.64 3.93 -2.78
N GLU A 50 -1.69 4.18 -1.87
CA GLU A 50 -1.39 5.50 -1.30
C GLU A 50 -2.63 6.26 -0.76
N GLY A 51 -3.62 5.53 -0.26
CA GLY A 51 -4.85 6.11 0.29
C GLY A 51 -5.84 6.68 -0.74
N LEU A 52 -5.56 6.58 -2.05
CA LEU A 52 -6.42 7.07 -3.14
C LEU A 52 -7.80 6.37 -3.18
N ILE A 53 -7.86 5.14 -2.67
CA ILE A 53 -9.10 4.37 -2.50
C ILE A 53 -9.20 3.75 -1.11
N LYS A 54 -10.39 3.23 -0.79
CA LYS A 54 -10.61 2.44 0.41
C LYS A 54 -10.61 0.96 0.06
N ARG A 55 -9.81 0.17 0.78
CA ARG A 55 -9.93 -1.30 0.81
C ARG A 55 -10.90 -1.75 1.89
N LYS A 56 -11.04 -3.06 2.03
CA LYS A 56 -11.84 -3.72 3.07
C LYS A 56 -10.96 -4.16 4.23
N ALA A 57 -11.57 -4.44 5.39
CA ALA A 57 -10.82 -4.92 6.55
C ALA A 57 -10.20 -6.31 6.32
N ILE A 58 -10.90 -7.20 5.59
CA ILE A 58 -10.29 -8.41 5.02
C ILE A 58 -9.84 -8.12 3.60
N PHE A 59 -8.58 -8.39 3.28
CA PHE A 59 -7.96 -7.93 2.04
C PHE A 59 -6.80 -8.82 1.60
N VAL A 60 -6.41 -8.68 0.34
CA VAL A 60 -5.09 -9.01 -0.19
C VAL A 60 -4.36 -7.70 -0.49
N PRO A 61 -3.03 -7.58 -0.29
CA PRO A 61 -2.32 -6.32 -0.50
C PRO A 61 -2.44 -5.79 -1.94
N TYR A 62 -2.33 -6.67 -2.92
CA TYR A 62 -2.47 -6.39 -4.34
C TYR A 62 -2.86 -7.68 -5.09
N SER A 63 -3.31 -7.57 -6.34
CA SER A 63 -3.89 -8.68 -7.10
C SER A 63 -2.92 -9.83 -7.39
N GLN A 64 -1.62 -9.57 -7.43
CA GLN A 64 -0.56 -10.55 -7.67
C GLN A 64 0.23 -10.87 -6.39
N ALA A 65 -0.34 -10.62 -5.20
CA ALA A 65 0.36 -10.86 -3.94
C ALA A 65 0.81 -12.32 -3.83
N VAL A 66 2.03 -12.53 -3.31
CA VAL A 66 2.57 -13.86 -3.04
C VAL A 66 2.87 -13.98 -1.54
N PRO A 67 2.29 -14.96 -0.83
CA PRO A 67 1.23 -15.87 -1.28
C PRO A 67 -0.10 -15.12 -1.51
N LEU A 68 -0.87 -15.54 -2.53
CA LEU A 68 -2.17 -14.94 -2.84
C LEU A 68 -3.22 -15.44 -1.86
N LYS A 69 -3.24 -14.87 -0.66
CA LYS A 69 -4.09 -15.27 0.45
C LYS A 69 -4.58 -14.05 1.22
N TYR A 70 -5.86 -14.07 1.59
CA TYR A 70 -6.48 -12.98 2.33
C TYR A 70 -5.95 -12.90 3.77
N SER A 71 -6.00 -11.71 4.35
CA SER A 71 -5.70 -11.46 5.77
C SER A 71 -6.71 -10.47 6.32
N ILE A 72 -7.01 -10.57 7.63
CA ILE A 72 -7.87 -9.61 8.32
C ILE A 72 -7.00 -8.58 9.05
N ASP A 73 -7.29 -7.30 8.81
CA ASP A 73 -6.76 -6.18 9.57
C ASP A 73 -7.51 -6.07 10.91
N ALA A 74 -6.90 -6.60 11.98
CA ALA A 74 -7.51 -6.63 13.30
C ALA A 74 -7.79 -5.22 13.87
N GLU A 75 -6.92 -4.26 13.59
CA GLU A 75 -7.04 -2.87 14.08
C GLU A 75 -8.27 -2.17 13.51
N ASN A 76 -8.77 -2.59 12.35
CA ASN A 76 -9.90 -1.97 11.68
C ASN A 76 -11.16 -2.84 11.65
N CYS A 77 -11.03 -4.16 11.81
CA CYS A 77 -12.12 -5.12 11.73
C CYS A 77 -13.18 -4.90 12.82
N ILE A 78 -14.46 -4.90 12.43
CA ILE A 78 -15.60 -4.71 13.36
C ILE A 78 -15.74 -5.90 14.31
N TYR A 79 -15.36 -7.11 13.89
CA TYR A 79 -15.35 -8.29 14.76
C TYR A 79 -14.43 -8.09 15.97
N PHE A 80 -13.18 -7.69 15.74
CA PHE A 80 -12.20 -7.51 16.81
C PHE A 80 -12.49 -6.29 17.69
N LYS A 81 -13.20 -5.27 17.18
CA LYS A 81 -13.62 -4.11 17.98
C LYS A 81 -14.85 -4.38 18.84
N ASN A 82 -15.88 -5.00 18.25
CA ASN A 82 -17.23 -5.02 18.83
C ASN A 82 -17.81 -6.45 18.98
N GLY A 83 -17.11 -7.49 18.53
CA GLY A 83 -17.52 -8.90 18.64
C GLY A 83 -18.64 -9.39 17.71
N LYS A 84 -19.33 -8.49 16.99
CA LYS A 84 -20.60 -8.82 16.31
C LYS A 84 -20.49 -9.20 14.84
N CYS A 85 -19.50 -8.70 14.11
CA CYS A 85 -19.46 -8.85 12.64
C CYS A 85 -18.85 -10.20 12.23
N LYS A 86 -19.61 -11.07 11.56
CA LYS A 86 -19.13 -12.37 11.03
C LYS A 86 -19.40 -12.56 9.54
N ALA A 87 -19.50 -11.46 8.80
CA ALA A 87 -19.82 -11.51 7.37
C ALA A 87 -18.79 -12.32 6.57
N CYS A 88 -17.50 -12.07 6.77
CA CYS A 88 -16.44 -12.80 6.07
C CYS A 88 -16.48 -14.31 6.34
N GLU A 89 -16.77 -14.73 7.57
CA GLU A 89 -16.92 -16.14 7.96
C GLU A 89 -18.14 -16.77 7.28
N LYS A 90 -19.30 -16.11 7.36
CA LYS A 90 -20.56 -16.59 6.76
C LYS A 90 -20.47 -16.81 5.25
N PHE A 91 -19.76 -15.95 4.52
CA PHE A 91 -19.69 -15.97 3.06
C PHE A 91 -18.42 -16.66 2.52
N CYS A 92 -17.57 -17.24 3.37
CA CYS A 92 -16.38 -17.95 2.92
C CYS A 92 -16.75 -19.40 2.53
N PRO A 93 -16.69 -19.78 1.24
CA PRO A 93 -17.10 -21.12 0.81
C PRO A 93 -16.16 -22.22 1.31
N SER A 94 -14.88 -21.90 1.54
CA SER A 94 -13.88 -22.87 2.00
C SER A 94 -13.71 -22.93 3.52
N GLY A 95 -14.50 -22.14 4.28
CA GLY A 95 -14.40 -22.11 5.74
C GLY A 95 -13.02 -21.66 6.26
N ALA A 96 -12.29 -20.86 5.49
CA ALA A 96 -10.92 -20.46 5.81
C ALA A 96 -10.81 -19.38 6.89
N ILE A 97 -11.89 -18.73 7.31
CA ILE A 97 -11.82 -17.66 8.30
C ILE A 97 -11.58 -18.26 9.69
N ASN A 98 -10.52 -17.81 10.37
CA ASN A 98 -10.18 -18.25 11.72
C ASN A 98 -9.91 -17.04 12.63
N PHE A 99 -10.92 -16.56 13.34
CA PHE A 99 -10.76 -15.43 14.26
C PHE A 99 -9.92 -15.74 15.51
N LYS A 100 -9.69 -17.02 15.80
CA LYS A 100 -8.91 -17.48 16.96
C LYS A 100 -7.42 -17.63 16.64
N ASP A 101 -6.99 -17.30 15.43
CA ASP A 101 -5.60 -17.29 15.02
C ASP A 101 -4.77 -16.38 15.94
N THR A 102 -3.64 -16.90 16.44
CA THR A 102 -2.79 -16.22 17.42
C THR A 102 -1.40 -15.96 16.86
N ARG A 103 -0.65 -15.10 17.54
CA ARG A 103 0.77 -14.90 17.23
C ARG A 103 1.55 -16.17 17.56
N GLU A 104 2.54 -16.47 16.74
CA GLU A 104 3.45 -17.60 16.92
C GLU A 104 4.89 -17.08 16.87
N THR A 105 5.75 -17.55 17.76
CA THR A 105 7.18 -17.24 17.74
C THR A 105 7.92 -18.43 17.17
N ILE A 106 8.67 -18.20 16.10
CA ILE A 106 9.45 -19.20 15.38
C ILE A 106 10.92 -18.93 15.62
N THR A 107 11.66 -19.93 16.08
CA THR A 107 13.11 -19.87 16.26
C THR A 107 13.80 -20.48 15.05
N LEU A 108 14.68 -19.71 14.40
CA LEU A 108 15.46 -20.16 13.24
C LEU A 108 16.95 -20.11 13.56
N ASN A 109 17.67 -21.17 13.20
CA ASN A 109 19.14 -21.19 13.26
C ASN A 109 19.69 -20.97 11.85
N VAL A 110 20.50 -19.93 11.67
CA VAL A 110 21.01 -19.50 10.36
C VAL A 110 22.49 -19.12 10.45
N GLY A 111 23.24 -19.30 9.35
CA GLY A 111 24.65 -18.92 9.31
C GLY A 111 24.90 -17.42 9.04
N SER A 112 23.95 -16.75 8.39
CA SER A 112 24.11 -15.36 7.95
C SER A 112 22.77 -14.62 7.91
N VAL A 113 22.80 -13.30 8.12
CA VAL A 113 21.63 -12.41 8.05
C VAL A 113 21.88 -11.30 7.02
N ILE A 114 20.95 -11.09 6.09
CA ILE A 114 21.00 -10.01 5.09
C ILE A 114 19.91 -9.00 5.41
N LEU A 115 20.31 -7.74 5.63
CA LEU A 115 19.36 -6.65 5.87
C LEU A 115 18.94 -6.02 4.54
N ALA A 116 17.66 -6.18 4.19
CA ALA A 116 17.05 -5.56 3.00
C ALA A 116 15.66 -4.94 3.31
N PRO A 117 15.54 -4.03 4.31
CA PRO A 117 14.25 -3.45 4.71
C PRO A 117 13.68 -2.45 3.69
N GLY A 118 14.46 -2.07 2.67
CA GLY A 118 14.05 -1.12 1.65
C GLY A 118 14.10 0.34 2.13
N PHE A 119 13.13 1.14 1.69
CA PHE A 119 13.03 2.57 2.00
C PHE A 119 11.56 3.00 2.12
N LYS A 120 11.34 4.20 2.65
CA LYS A 120 10.03 4.86 2.67
C LYS A 120 10.09 6.14 1.85
N SER A 121 9.02 6.47 1.14
CA SER A 121 8.86 7.77 0.48
C SER A 121 8.84 8.92 1.48
N PHE A 122 9.34 10.07 1.04
CA PHE A 122 9.19 11.32 1.77
C PHE A 122 7.71 11.73 1.83
N ASP A 123 7.30 12.28 2.96
CA ASP A 123 5.94 12.77 3.20
C ASP A 123 5.89 14.30 3.08
N PRO A 124 5.43 14.86 1.94
CA PRO A 124 5.34 16.30 1.76
C PRO A 124 4.14 16.93 2.49
N GLY A 125 3.28 16.14 3.15
CA GLY A 125 2.12 16.66 3.90
C GLY A 125 2.48 17.49 5.11
N GLN A 126 3.73 17.40 5.56
CA GLN A 126 4.28 18.18 6.68
C GLN A 126 4.70 19.60 6.25
N PHE A 127 4.64 19.92 4.95
CA PHE A 127 5.10 21.19 4.40
C PHE A 127 4.04 21.89 3.55
N ASP A 128 3.88 23.20 3.75
CA ASP A 128 2.83 23.99 3.09
C ASP A 128 3.19 24.51 1.68
N ASN A 129 4.47 24.48 1.31
CA ASN A 129 5.01 25.08 0.09
C ASN A 129 4.46 24.49 -1.21
N TYR A 130 4.04 23.23 -1.20
CA TYR A 130 3.41 22.57 -2.35
C TYR A 130 1.91 22.33 -2.16
N SER A 131 1.39 22.63 -0.96
CA SER A 131 -0.02 22.44 -0.60
C SER A 131 -0.54 21.02 -0.89
N TYR A 132 0.32 20.00 -0.83
CA TYR A 132 -0.01 18.59 -1.04
C TYR A 132 -1.19 18.14 -0.16
N ALA A 133 -1.16 18.46 1.13
CA ALA A 133 -2.22 18.10 2.06
C ALA A 133 -3.57 18.78 1.78
N ARG A 134 -3.59 19.89 1.01
CA ARG A 134 -4.80 20.70 0.77
C ARG A 134 -5.37 20.52 -0.63
N LEU A 135 -4.53 20.24 -1.62
CA LEU A 135 -4.92 20.20 -3.03
C LEU A 135 -4.95 18.74 -3.52
N PRO A 136 -6.13 18.17 -3.82
CA PRO A 136 -6.25 16.76 -4.20
C PRO A 136 -5.56 16.39 -5.52
N ASP A 137 -5.30 17.38 -6.38
CA ASP A 137 -4.60 17.17 -7.66
C ASP A 137 -3.08 17.38 -7.55
N VAL A 138 -2.57 17.71 -6.36
CA VAL A 138 -1.14 17.64 -6.05
C VAL A 138 -0.88 16.26 -5.47
N VAL A 139 -0.12 15.44 -6.19
CA VAL A 139 0.17 14.06 -5.81
C VAL A 139 1.68 13.81 -5.82
N THR A 140 2.12 12.88 -4.98
CA THR A 140 3.46 12.31 -4.98
C THR A 140 3.69 11.43 -6.20
N SER A 141 4.96 11.14 -6.49
CA SER A 141 5.34 10.23 -7.57
C SER A 141 4.81 8.81 -7.36
N LEU A 142 4.71 8.32 -6.13
CA LEU A 142 4.13 7.01 -5.83
C LEU A 142 2.61 7.00 -6.04
N GLU A 143 1.89 8.03 -5.60
CA GLU A 143 0.46 8.15 -5.90
C GLU A 143 0.22 8.19 -7.40
N PHE A 144 1.03 8.93 -8.16
CA PHE A 144 0.96 8.99 -9.61
C PHE A 144 1.23 7.62 -10.27
N GLU A 145 2.22 6.87 -9.76
CA GLU A 145 2.46 5.48 -10.16
C GLU A 145 1.23 4.61 -9.93
N ARG A 146 0.57 4.75 -8.77
CA ARG A 146 -0.67 4.01 -8.49
C ARG A 146 -1.81 4.45 -9.40
N ILE A 147 -1.91 5.73 -9.77
CA ILE A 147 -2.92 6.22 -10.73
C ILE A 147 -2.79 5.53 -12.09
N LEU A 148 -1.57 5.49 -12.63
CA LEU A 148 -1.29 4.90 -13.95
C LEU A 148 -1.11 3.38 -13.93
N SER A 149 -1.06 2.74 -12.77
CA SER A 149 -1.00 1.29 -12.66
C SER A 149 -2.30 0.63 -13.13
N ALA A 150 -2.20 -0.39 -13.99
CA ALA A 150 -3.35 -1.19 -14.44
C ALA A 150 -4.10 -1.88 -13.29
N THR A 151 -3.39 -2.27 -12.22
CA THR A 151 -3.98 -2.82 -10.98
C THR A 151 -4.24 -1.74 -9.93
N GLY A 152 -4.09 -0.49 -10.31
CA GLY A 152 -4.28 0.68 -9.48
C GLY A 152 -5.74 1.12 -9.36
N PRO A 153 -6.00 2.14 -8.52
CA PRO A 153 -7.33 2.66 -8.21
C PRO A 153 -8.14 3.20 -9.40
N TYR A 154 -7.48 3.43 -10.54
CA TYR A 154 -8.08 3.99 -11.74
C TYR A 154 -7.86 3.10 -12.98
N GLY A 155 -7.40 1.85 -12.81
CA GLY A 155 -7.23 0.90 -13.92
C GLY A 155 -6.22 1.36 -14.98
N GLY A 156 -5.28 2.23 -14.61
CA GLY A 156 -4.32 2.84 -15.51
C GLY A 156 -4.82 4.08 -16.25
N HIS A 157 -6.04 4.55 -16.01
CA HIS A 157 -6.52 5.79 -16.63
C HIS A 157 -5.92 7.03 -15.95
N LEU A 158 -5.33 7.92 -16.75
CA LEU A 158 -4.78 9.18 -16.27
C LEU A 158 -5.91 10.12 -15.85
N VAL A 159 -6.13 10.28 -14.55
CA VAL A 159 -7.24 11.08 -14.02
C VAL A 159 -6.81 12.05 -12.93
N ARG A 160 -7.57 13.12 -12.77
CA ARG A 160 -7.43 14.04 -11.63
C ARG A 160 -8.11 13.43 -10.39
N PRO A 161 -7.42 13.23 -9.25
CA PRO A 161 -8.05 12.71 -8.04
C PRO A 161 -9.25 13.53 -7.58
N SER A 162 -9.24 14.85 -7.79
CA SER A 162 -10.36 15.75 -7.49
C SER A 162 -11.65 15.40 -8.21
N SER A 163 -11.58 14.71 -9.36
CA SER A 163 -12.74 14.29 -10.15
C SER A 163 -13.66 13.35 -9.36
N LYS A 164 -13.09 12.48 -8.51
CA LYS A 164 -13.86 11.55 -7.67
C LYS A 164 -14.48 12.21 -6.44
N LEU A 165 -14.06 13.42 -6.08
CA LEU A 165 -14.61 14.17 -4.93
C LEU A 165 -15.90 14.93 -5.29
N ARG A 166 -16.17 15.15 -6.57
CA ARG A 166 -17.36 15.91 -7.01
C ARG A 166 -18.56 14.97 -7.18
N LYS A 167 -19.71 15.37 -6.62
CA LYS A 167 -20.98 14.61 -6.66
C LYS A 167 -21.47 14.31 -8.08
N LYS A 168 -21.10 15.12 -9.08
CA LYS A 168 -21.29 14.83 -10.50
C LYS A 168 -20.01 14.18 -11.01
N GLN A 169 -20.01 12.85 -11.14
CA GLN A 169 -18.91 11.99 -11.57
C GLN A 169 -18.51 12.23 -13.04
N ILE A 170 -18.09 13.44 -13.38
CA ILE A 170 -17.45 13.69 -14.66
C ILE A 170 -15.96 13.45 -14.41
N GLU A 171 -15.49 12.31 -14.90
CA GLU A 171 -14.06 11.99 -14.95
C GLU A 171 -13.36 13.06 -15.77
N LYS A 172 -12.45 13.81 -15.14
CA LYS A 172 -11.63 14.81 -15.82
C LYS A 172 -10.20 14.32 -15.90
N HIS A 173 -9.69 14.31 -17.12
CA HIS A 173 -8.29 14.07 -17.42
C HIS A 173 -7.49 15.39 -17.26
N PRO A 174 -6.25 15.35 -16.78
CA PRO A 174 -5.37 16.51 -16.84
C PRO A 174 -4.99 16.82 -18.29
N GLU A 175 -4.95 18.09 -18.66
CA GLU A 175 -4.43 18.57 -19.95
C GLU A 175 -2.97 19.02 -19.85
N LYS A 176 -2.55 19.42 -18.64
CA LYS A 176 -1.19 19.86 -18.33
C LYS A 176 -0.71 19.21 -17.05
N VAL A 177 0.56 18.80 -17.00
CA VAL A 177 1.17 18.14 -15.83
C VAL A 177 2.54 18.76 -15.53
N ALA A 178 2.75 19.21 -14.30
CA ALA A 178 4.04 19.70 -13.83
C ALA A 178 4.70 18.69 -12.88
N TRP A 179 5.99 18.44 -13.09
CA TRP A 179 6.83 17.63 -12.20
C TRP A 179 7.75 18.51 -11.37
N LEU A 180 7.65 18.40 -10.05
CA LEU A 180 8.52 19.10 -9.11
C LEU A 180 9.60 18.15 -8.62
N GLN A 181 10.85 18.43 -8.99
CA GLN A 181 11.99 17.59 -8.63
C GLN A 181 12.51 17.92 -7.24
N CYS A 182 13.24 16.96 -6.66
CA CYS A 182 13.94 17.11 -5.38
C CYS A 182 13.02 17.44 -4.18
N VAL A 183 11.72 17.14 -4.25
CA VAL A 183 10.83 17.28 -3.09
C VAL A 183 11.29 16.31 -1.98
N GLY A 184 11.75 16.88 -0.86
CA GLY A 184 12.29 16.10 0.27
C GLY A 184 13.74 15.63 0.09
N SER A 185 14.49 16.17 -0.87
CA SER A 185 15.90 15.82 -1.12
C SER A 185 16.66 17.05 -1.59
N ARG A 186 17.96 17.13 -1.31
CA ARG A 186 18.78 18.33 -1.56
C ARG A 186 18.15 19.58 -0.91
N ASP A 187 17.49 19.41 0.23
CA ASP A 187 16.79 20.45 0.99
C ASP A 187 17.18 20.37 2.47
N ILE A 188 18.20 21.15 2.83
CA ILE A 188 18.67 21.30 4.21
C ILE A 188 17.76 22.20 5.05
N ASN A 189 16.99 23.09 4.40
CA ASN A 189 16.29 24.16 5.09
C ASN A 189 14.95 23.69 5.69
N ARG A 190 14.30 22.71 5.05
CA ARG A 190 12.97 22.24 5.46
C ARG A 190 12.98 20.87 6.12
N CYS A 191 13.80 19.95 5.61
CA CYS A 191 13.77 18.56 6.06
C CYS A 191 15.16 17.98 6.36
N ASP A 192 16.20 18.82 6.37
CA ASP A 192 17.60 18.43 6.64
C ASP A 192 18.13 17.29 5.75
N ASN A 193 17.53 17.11 4.56
CA ASN A 193 17.91 16.07 3.62
C ASN A 193 18.87 16.65 2.58
N SER A 194 20.16 16.71 2.89
CA SER A 194 21.21 17.23 1.98
C SER A 194 21.52 16.31 0.78
N TYR A 195 21.06 15.06 0.81
CA TYR A 195 21.36 14.03 -0.18
C TYR A 195 20.43 14.05 -1.40
N CYS A 196 20.85 13.34 -2.46
CA CYS A 196 20.02 13.05 -3.64
C CYS A 196 19.35 11.68 -3.50
N SER A 197 18.03 11.60 -3.71
CA SER A 197 17.29 10.32 -3.72
C SER A 197 17.59 9.41 -4.93
N SER A 198 18.48 9.83 -5.84
CA SER A 198 19.05 9.08 -6.97
C SER A 198 18.08 8.63 -8.09
N VAL A 199 16.83 8.27 -7.76
CA VAL A 199 15.87 7.68 -8.71
C VAL A 199 14.82 8.67 -9.22
N CYS A 200 14.67 9.82 -8.57
CA CYS A 200 13.54 10.73 -8.83
C CYS A 200 13.54 11.37 -10.20
N CYS A 201 14.71 11.70 -10.73
CA CYS A 201 14.82 12.21 -12.09
C CYS A 201 14.34 11.17 -13.12
N MET A 202 14.76 9.92 -12.96
CA MET A 202 14.46 8.86 -13.92
C MET A 202 13.00 8.43 -13.86
N TYR A 203 12.42 8.25 -12.66
CA TYR A 203 11.00 7.92 -12.58
C TYR A 203 10.11 9.07 -13.09
N ALA A 204 10.54 10.34 -12.96
CA ALA A 204 9.75 11.47 -13.45
C ALA A 204 9.69 11.46 -14.98
N VAL A 205 10.82 11.20 -15.66
CA VAL A 205 10.85 11.04 -17.12
C VAL A 205 10.01 9.84 -17.55
N LYS A 206 10.16 8.69 -16.87
CA LYS A 206 9.32 7.50 -17.12
C LYS A 206 7.83 7.83 -17.01
N GLN A 207 7.44 8.47 -15.92
CA GLN A 207 6.04 8.80 -15.65
C GLN A 207 5.49 9.85 -16.62
N ALA A 208 6.31 10.82 -17.04
CA ALA A 208 5.91 11.80 -18.06
C ALA A 208 5.65 11.14 -19.42
N LEU A 209 6.46 10.16 -19.82
CA LEU A 209 6.24 9.38 -21.04
C LEU A 209 4.95 8.55 -20.94
N LEU A 210 4.79 7.80 -19.84
CA LEU A 210 3.58 7.01 -19.61
C LEU A 210 2.31 7.85 -19.56
N ALA A 211 2.37 9.05 -18.96
CA ALA A 211 1.24 9.97 -18.94
C ALA A 211 0.82 10.39 -20.35
N LYS A 212 1.78 10.64 -21.25
CA LYS A 212 1.49 10.95 -22.66
C LYS A 212 0.82 9.78 -23.37
N ASP A 213 1.31 8.56 -23.18
CA ASP A 213 0.73 7.36 -23.78
C ASP A 213 -0.70 7.07 -23.29
N HIS A 214 -0.97 7.38 -22.02
CA HIS A 214 -2.27 7.16 -21.38
C HIS A 214 -3.24 8.35 -21.53
N SER A 215 -2.81 9.43 -22.17
CA SER A 215 -3.66 10.60 -22.39
C SER A 215 -4.45 10.49 -23.68
N LYS A 216 -5.72 10.90 -23.65
CA LYS A 216 -6.58 10.97 -24.84
C LYS A 216 -6.28 12.18 -25.73
N THR A 217 -5.64 13.20 -25.16
CA THR A 217 -5.28 14.45 -25.83
C THR A 217 -3.79 14.73 -25.60
N PRO A 218 -3.13 15.50 -26.49
CA PRO A 218 -1.75 15.92 -26.24
C PRO A 218 -1.62 16.57 -24.86
N LEU A 219 -0.68 16.07 -24.05
CA LEU A 219 -0.33 16.68 -22.77
C LEU A 219 0.78 17.71 -22.97
N GLU A 220 0.57 18.89 -22.39
CA GLU A 220 1.61 19.90 -22.21
C GLU A 220 2.35 19.73 -20.86
#